data_AF-A0A286FHW6-F1
#
_entry.id   AF-A0A286FHW6-F1
#
_cell.length_a   1.000
_cell.length_b   1.000
_cell.length_c   1.000
_cell.angle_alpha   90.00
_cell.angle_beta   90.00
_cell.angle_gamma   90.00
#
_symmetry.space_group_name_H-M   'P 1'
#
loop_
_entity.id
_entity.type
_entity.pdbx_description
1 polymer ?
#
loop_
_entity_poly.entity_id
_entity_poly.type
_entity_poly.pdbx_seq_one_letter_code
_entity_poly.pdbx_strand_id
1 'polypeptide(L)'
;MYQLSRTLLISILLIWPGYGVQAQESAKLIAELDSIHKAIQSTACANQQVISNRAMNLYLSDRIGSYLADYKDLSFYKNYVTFNTREGVFSLNHNFFQATGVDEPVRSFLVVGVKANVMTALASTFTDKPFTNELGATLKKAWIAKPKTTINNCREKNIMDTKRASMLNLLKRELQNKEADFTKSIASLNQDGLSDADFAQIKVELNQNFYVGLLDEFSRKFATLQYLELAETARFRQITTHWTTLNAYLPIILQRFTVARSNAQPLETKKSYPFELAITHTRFWESKKMGRLFLSFEGSVFLNNSVKSFSPEAISYSQYKNSGGLDTLTLKQRNTRSLFVGDYASFLTPRAKINVVYYPAESHIGLSSSLEQNMGTYHALNWAIGIPIVLIDKVGAPAANFEFQLNYSDITHTFLSGRTTADRLSVSLTVAVPFSKIIY
;
A
#
# COMPACT_ATOMS: atom_id res chain seq x y z
N MET A 1 -25.51 35.38 24.29
CA MET A 1 -24.05 35.44 24.14
C MET A 1 -23.44 34.41 25.08
N TYR A 2 -23.20 33.20 24.60
CA TYR A 2 -22.62 32.10 25.38
C TYR A 2 -21.22 31.80 24.84
N GLN A 3 -20.20 32.13 25.64
CA GLN A 3 -18.84 31.65 25.44
C GLN A 3 -18.78 30.19 25.92
N LEU A 4 -18.64 29.26 24.98
CA LEU A 4 -18.34 27.86 25.29
C LEU A 4 -16.84 27.63 25.21
N SER A 5 -16.30 27.25 26.36
CA SER A 5 -14.92 26.96 26.68
C SER A 5 -14.30 25.89 25.77
N ARG A 6 -13.21 26.28 25.10
CA ARG A 6 -12.24 25.39 24.49
C ARG A 6 -11.34 24.82 25.57
N THR A 7 -11.54 23.56 25.95
CA THR A 7 -10.50 22.66 26.49
C THR A 7 -11.16 21.30 26.67
N LEU A 8 -11.18 20.48 25.61
CA LEU A 8 -11.45 19.05 25.76
C LEU A 8 -10.11 18.32 25.75
N LEU A 9 -9.72 17.89 26.94
CA LEU A 9 -8.64 16.95 27.20
C LEU A 9 -8.76 15.73 26.28
N ILE A 10 -7.79 15.55 25.40
CA ILE A 10 -7.45 14.23 24.84
C ILE A 10 -6.26 13.74 25.67
N SER A 11 -6.56 13.14 26.82
CA SER A 11 -5.55 12.63 27.76
C SER A 11 -6.08 11.44 28.54
N ILE A 12 -6.80 10.52 27.89
CA ILE A 12 -7.19 9.24 28.49
C ILE A 12 -7.11 8.17 27.40
N LEU A 13 -5.96 7.51 27.31
CA LEU A 13 -5.78 6.12 26.83
C LEU A 13 -4.30 5.73 26.98
N LEU A 14 -3.78 5.83 28.20
CA LEU A 14 -2.59 5.11 28.66
C LEU A 14 -2.99 4.31 29.90
N ILE A 15 -3.91 3.36 29.70
CA ILE A 15 -4.13 2.29 30.67
C ILE A 15 -3.29 1.13 30.15
N TRP A 16 -2.08 1.05 30.68
CA TRP A 16 -1.19 -0.10 30.55
C TRP A 16 -1.90 -1.27 31.25
N PRO A 17 -2.36 -2.32 30.54
CA PRO A 17 -2.83 -3.49 31.23
C PRO A 17 -1.60 -4.17 31.83
N GLY A 18 -1.58 -4.31 33.15
CA GLY A 18 -0.63 -5.15 33.85
C GLY A 18 -0.74 -6.57 33.31
N TYR A 19 0.15 -6.92 32.40
CA TYR A 19 0.36 -8.31 31.99
C TYR A 19 0.94 -9.04 33.20
N GLY A 20 0.14 -9.93 33.79
CA GLY A 20 0.61 -10.88 34.78
C GLY A 20 1.84 -11.60 34.23
N VAL A 21 2.96 -11.41 34.91
CA VAL A 21 4.28 -11.89 34.52
C VAL A 21 4.33 -13.40 34.78
N GLN A 22 4.14 -14.20 33.72
CA GLN A 22 4.64 -15.56 33.73
C GLN A 22 6.07 -15.53 33.20
N ALA A 23 7.02 -16.01 34.00
CA ALA A 23 8.35 -16.35 33.50
C ALA A 23 8.16 -17.27 32.28
N GLN A 24 8.59 -16.81 31.11
CA GLN A 24 8.59 -17.62 29.90
C GLN A 24 9.89 -18.40 29.88
N GLU A 25 9.83 -19.73 29.84
CA GLU A 25 10.99 -20.58 29.62
C GLU A 25 11.09 -20.93 28.13
N SER A 26 12.29 -21.28 27.66
CA SER A 26 12.50 -21.84 26.31
C SER A 26 11.52 -22.94 25.95
N ALA A 27 11.16 -23.79 26.93
CA ALA A 27 10.20 -24.87 26.78
C ALA A 27 8.82 -24.39 26.30
N LYS A 28 8.37 -23.22 26.77
CA LYS A 28 7.09 -22.62 26.36
C LYS A 28 7.14 -22.16 24.90
N LEU A 29 8.23 -21.50 24.50
CA LEU A 29 8.45 -21.07 23.11
C LEU A 29 8.49 -22.29 22.18
N ILE A 30 9.23 -23.32 22.58
CA ILE A 30 9.34 -24.58 21.83
C ILE A 30 7.96 -25.24 21.68
N ALA A 31 7.18 -25.33 22.77
CA ALA A 31 5.84 -25.89 22.75
C ALA A 31 4.89 -25.11 21.81
N GLU A 32 5.03 -23.79 21.75
CA GLU A 32 4.26 -22.94 20.84
C GLU A 32 4.61 -23.23 19.37
N LEU A 33 5.90 -23.33 19.02
CA LEU A 33 6.34 -23.68 17.67
C LEU A 33 5.94 -25.11 17.28
N ASP A 34 6.01 -26.07 18.22
CA ASP A 34 5.50 -27.44 18.04
C ASP A 34 3.99 -27.45 17.81
N SER A 35 3.23 -26.62 18.53
CA SER A 35 1.78 -26.49 18.36
C SER A 35 1.42 -26.01 16.96
N ILE A 36 2.12 -24.98 16.45
CA ILE A 36 1.96 -24.47 15.07
C ILE A 36 2.25 -25.59 14.06
N HIS A 37 3.36 -26.32 14.24
CA HIS A 37 3.71 -27.43 13.35
C HIS A 37 2.62 -28.51 13.33
N LYS A 38 2.16 -28.96 14.50
CA LYS A 38 1.12 -29.99 14.64
C LYS A 38 -0.20 -29.55 14.05
N ALA A 39 -0.60 -28.29 14.27
CA ALA A 39 -1.81 -27.72 13.70
C ALA A 39 -1.80 -27.83 12.16
N ILE A 40 -0.69 -27.44 11.52
CA ILE A 40 -0.55 -27.53 10.06
C ILE A 40 -0.46 -29.00 9.59
N GLN A 41 0.28 -29.85 10.31
CA GLN A 41 0.42 -31.26 9.98
C GLN A 41 -0.93 -32.00 10.01
N SER A 42 -1.79 -31.67 10.97
CA SER A 42 -3.13 -32.26 11.14
C SER A 42 -4.13 -31.85 10.05
N THR A 43 -3.84 -30.80 9.26
CA THR A 43 -4.71 -30.43 8.15
C THR A 43 -4.66 -31.50 7.06
N ALA A 44 -5.83 -31.97 6.61
CA ALA A 44 -5.90 -32.89 5.49
C ALA A 44 -5.25 -32.29 4.24
N CYS A 45 -4.72 -33.11 3.33
CA CYS A 45 -4.19 -32.62 2.04
C CYS A 45 -5.22 -31.79 1.26
N ALA A 46 -6.50 -32.14 1.37
CA ALA A 46 -7.61 -31.39 0.78
C ALA A 46 -7.80 -29.99 1.39
N ASN A 47 -7.29 -29.77 2.61
CA ASN A 47 -7.36 -28.55 3.40
C ASN A 47 -6.00 -27.80 3.48
N GLN A 48 -5.27 -27.74 2.35
CA GLN A 48 -4.64 -26.55 1.75
C GLN A 48 -3.81 -25.54 2.59
N GLN A 49 -3.38 -25.87 3.81
CA GLN A 49 -2.38 -25.09 4.55
C GLN A 49 -1.05 -25.87 4.59
N VAL A 50 -0.03 -25.33 3.91
CA VAL A 50 1.29 -25.98 3.78
C VAL A 50 2.39 -25.32 4.61
N ILE A 51 2.14 -24.11 5.10
CA ILE A 51 3.04 -23.32 5.93
C ILE A 51 2.23 -22.59 7.01
N SER A 52 2.93 -22.05 8.01
CA SER A 52 2.31 -21.24 9.06
C SER A 52 1.67 -19.96 8.51
N ASN A 53 0.71 -19.39 9.22
CA ASN A 53 0.08 -18.14 8.81
C ASN A 53 1.09 -17.00 8.70
N ARG A 54 2.05 -16.90 9.63
CA ARG A 54 3.10 -15.89 9.58
C ARG A 54 4.02 -16.08 8.37
N ALA A 55 4.36 -17.32 8.04
CA ALA A 55 5.10 -17.63 6.81
C ALA A 55 4.29 -17.27 5.55
N MET A 56 2.98 -17.53 5.56
CA MET A 56 2.09 -17.17 4.46
C MET A 56 1.95 -15.65 4.32
N ASN A 57 1.92 -14.91 5.43
CA ASN A 57 1.95 -13.45 5.38
C ASN A 57 3.24 -12.97 4.69
N LEU A 58 4.41 -13.54 5.04
CA LEU A 58 5.69 -13.19 4.40
C LEU A 58 5.68 -13.48 2.90
N TYR A 59 5.16 -14.65 2.54
CA TYR A 59 4.96 -15.05 1.15
C TYR A 59 4.07 -14.05 0.39
N LEU A 60 2.91 -13.69 0.95
CA LEU A 60 2.01 -12.73 0.34
C LEU A 60 2.62 -11.32 0.29
N SER A 61 3.39 -10.91 1.30
CA SER A 61 4.09 -9.62 1.27
C SER A 61 5.10 -9.53 0.14
N ASP A 62 5.77 -10.64 -0.16
CA ASP A 62 6.70 -10.74 -1.28
C ASP A 62 5.97 -10.71 -2.62
N ARG A 63 4.95 -11.57 -2.75
CA ARG A 63 4.25 -11.80 -4.02
C ARG A 63 3.24 -10.72 -4.39
N ILE A 64 2.54 -10.14 -3.42
CA ILE A 64 1.62 -9.01 -3.64
C ILE A 64 2.41 -7.69 -3.66
N GLY A 65 3.47 -7.57 -2.85
CA GLY A 65 4.34 -6.39 -2.86
C GLY A 65 5.09 -6.16 -4.18
N SER A 66 5.10 -7.16 -5.06
CA SER A 66 5.62 -7.06 -6.42
C SER A 66 4.69 -6.31 -7.37
N TYR A 67 3.51 -5.89 -6.93
CA TYR A 67 2.67 -4.97 -7.70
C TYR A 67 2.19 -3.86 -6.78
N LEU A 68 2.86 -2.72 -6.89
CA LEU A 68 2.55 -1.50 -6.19
C LEU A 68 2.75 -0.36 -7.19
N ALA A 69 1.66 0.17 -7.73
CA ALA A 69 1.67 1.28 -8.67
C ALA A 69 0.97 2.51 -8.08
N ASP A 70 -0.07 2.30 -7.27
CA ASP A 70 -0.88 3.37 -6.71
C ASP A 70 -0.89 3.33 -5.17
N TYR A 71 -1.20 4.45 -4.53
CA TYR A 71 -1.38 4.54 -3.08
C TYR A 71 -2.53 3.64 -2.58
N LYS A 72 -3.50 3.36 -3.47
CA LYS A 72 -4.66 2.49 -3.25
C LYS A 72 -4.31 1.00 -3.25
N ASP A 73 -3.23 0.59 -3.91
CA ASP A 73 -2.82 -0.81 -3.99
C ASP A 73 -2.49 -1.37 -2.60
N LEU A 74 -2.65 -2.68 -2.42
CA LEU A 74 -2.37 -3.33 -1.16
C LEU A 74 -0.85 -3.43 -0.95
N SER A 75 -0.38 -2.95 0.19
CA SER A 75 1.02 -3.10 0.59
C SER A 75 1.10 -3.73 1.97
N PHE A 76 1.86 -4.83 2.08
CA PHE A 76 2.23 -5.46 3.35
C PHE A 76 3.52 -4.84 3.93
N TYR A 77 3.85 -3.60 3.54
CA TYR A 77 4.99 -2.87 4.08
C TYR A 77 4.52 -1.76 5.02
N LYS A 78 5.30 -1.53 6.08
CA LYS A 78 5.05 -0.57 7.14
C LYS A 78 5.05 0.83 6.59
N ASN A 79 5.98 1.10 5.68
CA ASN A 79 6.00 2.33 4.92
C ASN A 79 6.12 2.01 3.44
N TYR A 80 5.55 2.84 2.59
CA TYR A 80 5.84 2.80 1.17
C TYR A 80 5.59 4.15 0.53
N VAL A 81 6.36 4.42 -0.51
CA VAL A 81 6.25 5.62 -1.31
C VAL A 81 5.78 5.25 -2.71
N THR A 82 4.93 6.07 -3.30
CA THR A 82 4.60 5.98 -4.72
C THR A 82 4.81 7.33 -5.41
N PHE A 83 5.21 7.28 -6.66
CA PHE A 83 5.33 8.41 -7.56
C PHE A 83 4.68 8.03 -8.88
N ASN A 84 3.72 8.83 -9.34
CA ASN A 84 2.97 8.55 -10.55
C ASN A 84 2.97 9.80 -11.44
N THR A 85 3.66 9.75 -12.59
CA THR A 85 3.77 10.90 -13.49
C THR A 85 2.48 11.19 -14.26
N ARG A 86 1.55 10.23 -14.36
CA ARG A 86 0.22 10.46 -14.98
C ARG A 86 -0.58 11.49 -14.21
N GLU A 87 -0.53 11.40 -12.88
CA GLU A 87 -1.19 12.32 -11.97
C GLU A 87 -0.26 13.46 -11.52
N GLY A 88 1.05 13.32 -11.68
CA GLY A 88 2.04 14.25 -11.13
C GLY A 88 2.13 14.18 -9.60
N VAL A 89 1.84 13.00 -9.04
CA VAL A 89 1.59 12.80 -7.62
C VAL A 89 2.69 11.95 -6.99
N PHE A 90 3.09 12.36 -5.79
CA PHE A 90 3.81 11.56 -4.83
C PHE A 90 2.90 11.19 -3.66
N SER A 91 3.06 9.99 -3.12
CA SER A 91 2.44 9.62 -1.86
C SER A 91 3.43 8.93 -0.92
N LEU A 92 3.27 9.20 0.37
CA LEU A 92 3.95 8.50 1.46
C LEU A 92 2.88 7.90 2.36
N ASN A 93 2.98 6.60 2.63
CA ASN A 93 1.94 5.87 3.36
C ASN A 93 2.57 5.07 4.51
N HIS A 94 1.86 5.00 5.63
CA HIS A 94 2.21 4.24 6.83
C HIS A 94 1.10 3.25 7.20
N ASN A 95 1.48 1.99 7.41
CA ASN A 95 0.58 0.90 7.76
C ASN A 95 0.60 0.61 9.27
N PHE A 96 -0.55 0.69 9.93
CA PHE A 96 -0.72 0.49 11.37
C PHE A 96 -0.96 -0.98 11.76
N PHE A 97 -0.63 -1.94 10.91
CA PHE A 97 -0.67 -3.35 11.30
C PHE A 97 0.36 -3.64 12.41
N GLN A 98 -0.07 -4.45 13.37
CA GLN A 98 0.75 -5.08 14.39
C GLN A 98 0.22 -6.50 14.60
N ALA A 99 1.10 -7.49 14.63
CA ALA A 99 0.72 -8.86 14.89
C ALA A 99 0.27 -9.01 16.36
N THR A 100 -0.87 -9.64 16.59
CA THR A 100 -1.40 -9.91 17.94
C THR A 100 -0.90 -11.22 18.54
N GLY A 101 -0.20 -12.04 17.76
CA GLY A 101 0.29 -13.35 18.17
C GLY A 101 1.34 -13.91 17.21
N VAL A 102 1.89 -15.06 17.58
CA VAL A 102 3.06 -15.68 16.92
C VAL A 102 2.75 -16.24 15.53
N ASP A 103 1.53 -16.74 15.30
CA ASP A 103 1.08 -17.31 14.02
C ASP A 103 -0.29 -16.80 13.56
N GLU A 104 -0.48 -15.49 13.61
CA GLU A 104 -1.74 -14.87 13.20
C GLU A 104 -1.75 -14.47 11.72
N PRO A 105 -2.82 -14.77 10.95
CA PRO A 105 -2.96 -14.29 9.59
C PRO A 105 -3.29 -12.79 9.55
N VAL A 106 -2.72 -12.05 8.60
CA VAL A 106 -3.11 -10.65 8.38
C VAL A 106 -4.53 -10.61 7.80
N ARG A 107 -5.51 -10.19 8.61
CA ARG A 107 -6.93 -10.09 8.18
C ARG A 107 -7.38 -8.68 7.84
N SER A 108 -6.82 -7.67 8.49
CA SER A 108 -7.15 -6.28 8.20
C SER A 108 -6.08 -5.35 8.73
N PHE A 109 -5.94 -4.19 8.11
CA PHE A 109 -5.09 -3.12 8.64
C PHE A 109 -5.54 -1.76 8.13
N LEU A 110 -5.11 -0.73 8.86
CA LEU A 110 -5.32 0.67 8.52
C LEU A 110 -4.02 1.24 7.94
N VAL A 111 -4.15 2.03 6.89
CA VAL A 111 -3.05 2.80 6.30
C VAL A 111 -3.45 4.27 6.30
N VAL A 112 -2.55 5.12 6.75
CA VAL A 112 -2.67 6.58 6.64
C VAL A 112 -1.50 7.07 5.82
N GLY A 113 -1.74 8.04 4.95
CA GLY A 113 -0.68 8.63 4.16
C GLY A 113 -0.92 10.09 3.84
N VAL A 114 0.06 10.65 3.14
CA VAL A 114 0.02 12.00 2.57
C VAL A 114 0.20 11.85 1.06
N LYS A 115 -0.64 12.54 0.30
CA LYS A 115 -0.58 12.65 -1.16
C LYS A 115 -0.30 14.11 -1.52
N ALA A 116 0.75 14.34 -2.30
CA ALA A 116 1.19 15.67 -2.70
C ALA A 116 1.58 15.69 -4.19
N ASN A 117 1.33 16.80 -4.87
CA ASN A 117 1.85 17.00 -6.23
C ASN A 117 3.34 17.32 -6.21
N VAL A 118 4.10 16.72 -7.14
CA VAL A 118 5.55 16.94 -7.28
C VAL A 118 5.85 17.68 -8.59
N MET A 119 6.75 18.65 -8.49
CA MET A 119 7.07 19.69 -9.47
C MET A 119 7.48 19.24 -10.88
N THR A 120 6.93 19.98 -11.86
CA THR A 120 7.40 20.49 -13.19
C THR A 120 8.49 19.82 -14.05
N ALA A 121 9.43 18.99 -13.59
CA ALA A 121 10.60 18.67 -14.43
C ALA A 121 10.41 17.55 -15.47
N LEU A 122 9.49 16.60 -15.23
CA LEU A 122 9.29 15.44 -16.11
C LEU A 122 7.94 15.44 -16.85
N ALA A 123 6.96 16.23 -16.40
CA ALA A 123 5.61 16.24 -16.94
C ALA A 123 5.30 17.42 -17.89
N SER A 124 6.08 18.52 -17.83
CA SER A 124 5.81 19.72 -18.64
C SER A 124 6.07 19.53 -20.13
N THR A 125 6.86 18.54 -20.52
CA THR A 125 7.10 18.24 -21.95
C THR A 125 6.04 17.29 -22.53
N PHE A 126 5.24 16.62 -21.69
CA PHE A 126 4.38 15.51 -22.12
C PHE A 126 2.89 15.67 -21.80
N THR A 127 2.46 16.60 -20.94
CA THR A 127 1.05 16.61 -20.49
C THR A 127 0.31 17.95 -20.53
N ASP A 128 0.94 19.11 -20.78
CA ASP A 128 0.27 20.44 -20.87
C ASP A 128 -0.79 20.73 -19.78
N LYS A 129 -0.75 20.03 -18.65
CA LYS A 129 -1.76 20.15 -17.59
C LYS A 129 -1.33 21.24 -16.61
N PRO A 130 -2.11 22.31 -16.42
CA PRO A 130 -1.82 23.32 -15.41
C PRO A 130 -1.92 22.69 -14.02
N PHE A 131 -0.80 22.68 -13.29
CA PHE A 131 -0.74 22.08 -11.97
C PHE A 131 -1.63 22.84 -10.98
N THR A 132 -2.38 22.07 -10.21
CA THR A 132 -3.16 22.55 -9.08
C THR A 132 -2.47 22.05 -7.82
N ASN A 133 -2.29 22.92 -6.81
CA ASN A 133 -1.69 22.49 -5.55
C ASN A 133 -2.56 21.39 -4.91
N GLU A 134 -2.15 20.13 -5.03
CA GLU A 134 -2.76 19.00 -4.33
C GLU A 134 -1.86 18.62 -3.18
N LEU A 135 -2.37 18.83 -1.98
CA LEU A 135 -1.84 18.27 -0.74
C LEU A 135 -3.04 17.74 0.02
N GLY A 136 -3.00 16.46 0.38
CA GLY A 136 -4.08 15.83 1.14
C GLY A 136 -3.62 14.63 1.92
N ALA A 137 -4.50 14.18 2.82
CA ALA A 137 -4.32 12.95 3.56
C ALA A 137 -5.02 11.81 2.82
N THR A 138 -4.43 10.62 2.85
CA THR A 138 -5.04 9.38 2.40
C THR A 138 -5.36 8.51 3.60
N LEU A 139 -6.53 7.87 3.56
CA LEU A 139 -6.95 6.87 4.54
C LEU A 139 -7.35 5.61 3.79
N LYS A 140 -6.83 4.47 4.20
CA LYS A 140 -7.16 3.18 3.61
C LYS A 140 -7.40 2.13 4.68
N LYS A 141 -8.56 1.47 4.64
CA LYS A 141 -8.84 0.27 5.44
C LYS A 141 -8.87 -0.93 4.51
N ALA A 142 -8.02 -1.92 4.77
CA ALA A 142 -7.95 -3.16 4.02
C ALA A 142 -8.57 -4.31 4.82
N TRP A 143 -9.32 -5.18 4.14
CA TRP A 143 -9.79 -6.47 4.64
C TRP A 143 -9.30 -7.57 3.71
N ILE A 144 -8.59 -8.55 4.24
CA ILE A 144 -7.89 -9.60 3.49
C ILE A 144 -8.51 -10.94 3.86
N ALA A 145 -8.86 -11.72 2.84
CA ALA A 145 -9.39 -13.06 3.01
C ALA A 145 -8.28 -14.06 3.37
N LYS A 146 -8.67 -15.17 3.99
CA LYS A 146 -7.73 -16.26 4.26
C LYS A 146 -7.21 -16.82 2.92
N PRO A 147 -5.88 -16.88 2.71
CA PRO A 147 -5.31 -17.47 1.52
C PRO A 147 -5.61 -18.97 1.45
N LYS A 148 -5.78 -19.49 0.24
CA LYS A 148 -5.97 -20.91 -0.05
C LYS A 148 -4.81 -21.42 -0.89
N THR A 149 -4.16 -22.50 -0.46
CA THR A 149 -3.04 -23.13 -1.19
C THR A 149 -3.41 -24.53 -1.67
N THR A 150 -3.68 -24.68 -2.97
CA THR A 150 -3.86 -26.01 -3.56
C THR A 150 -2.50 -26.64 -3.87
N ILE A 151 -2.38 -27.95 -3.65
CA ILE A 151 -1.18 -28.77 -3.95
C ILE A 151 -1.52 -29.80 -5.04
N ASN A 152 -0.50 -30.31 -5.74
CA ASN A 152 -0.73 -31.31 -6.79
C ASN A 152 -1.05 -32.69 -6.22
N ASN A 153 -0.41 -33.05 -5.11
CA ASN A 153 -0.57 -34.34 -4.45
C ASN A 153 -0.15 -34.25 -2.97
N CYS A 154 -0.55 -35.23 -2.16
CA CYS A 154 -0.16 -35.30 -0.75
C CYS A 154 1.37 -35.39 -0.52
N ARG A 155 2.13 -35.91 -1.49
CA ARG A 155 3.59 -36.03 -1.37
C ARG A 155 4.25 -34.66 -1.21
N GLU A 156 3.79 -33.63 -1.91
CA GLU A 156 4.29 -32.26 -1.74
C GLU A 156 4.09 -31.74 -0.31
N LYS A 157 2.90 -31.96 0.26
CA LYS A 157 2.61 -31.59 1.66
C LYS A 157 3.48 -32.35 2.64
N ASN A 158 3.60 -33.68 2.47
CA ASN A 158 4.43 -34.50 3.37
C ASN A 158 5.89 -34.04 3.37
N ILE A 159 6.43 -33.62 2.21
CA ILE A 159 7.78 -33.07 2.14
C ILE A 159 7.87 -31.74 2.90
N MET A 160 6.89 -30.83 2.74
CA MET A 160 6.84 -29.58 3.50
C MET A 160 6.71 -29.81 5.00
N ASP A 161 5.92 -30.79 5.43
CA ASP A 161 5.77 -31.15 6.85
C ASP A 161 7.09 -31.69 7.43
N THR A 162 7.77 -32.59 6.71
CA THR A 162 9.10 -33.10 7.10
C THR A 162 10.15 -31.99 7.18
N LYS A 163 10.16 -31.08 6.20
CA LYS A 163 11.03 -29.90 6.21
C LYS A 163 10.76 -29.00 7.41
N ARG A 164 9.49 -28.73 7.71
CA ARG A 164 9.09 -27.94 8.88
C ARG A 164 9.53 -28.58 10.19
N ALA A 165 9.39 -29.91 10.32
CA ALA A 165 9.88 -30.65 11.48
C ALA A 165 11.41 -30.56 11.64
N SER A 166 12.16 -30.66 10.53
CA SER A 166 13.61 -30.48 10.53
C SER A 166 14.03 -29.06 10.96
N MET A 167 13.38 -28.03 10.40
CA MET A 167 13.59 -26.63 10.79
C MET A 167 13.35 -26.43 12.28
N LEU A 168 12.25 -26.99 12.80
CA LEU A 168 11.92 -26.91 14.22
C LEU A 168 12.98 -27.56 15.11
N ASN A 169 13.50 -28.73 14.74
CA ASN A 169 14.56 -29.41 15.50
C ASN A 169 15.91 -28.66 15.47
N LEU A 170 16.19 -27.91 14.39
CA LEU A 170 17.36 -27.02 14.34
C LEU A 170 17.16 -25.82 15.27
N LEU A 171 16.00 -25.17 15.20
CA LEU A 171 15.67 -24.02 16.04
C LEU A 171 15.62 -24.37 17.52
N LYS A 172 15.11 -25.56 17.90
CA LYS A 172 15.14 -26.05 19.29
C LYS A 172 16.55 -26.05 19.86
N ARG A 173 17.52 -26.61 19.11
CA ARG A 173 18.92 -26.68 19.54
C ARG A 173 19.55 -25.30 19.69
N GLU A 174 19.31 -24.42 18.71
CA GLU A 174 19.84 -23.06 18.73
C GLU A 174 19.25 -22.23 19.89
N LEU A 175 17.96 -22.39 20.17
CA LEU A 175 17.27 -21.71 21.27
C LEU A 175 17.83 -22.18 22.63
N GLN A 176 17.99 -23.49 22.82
CA GLN A 176 18.59 -24.06 24.03
C GLN A 176 20.02 -23.57 24.27
N ASN A 177 20.83 -23.48 23.21
CA ASN A 177 22.19 -22.95 23.31
C ASN A 177 22.19 -21.47 23.74
N LYS A 178 21.35 -20.64 23.11
CA LYS A 178 21.23 -19.22 23.49
C LYS A 178 20.76 -19.02 24.93
N GLU A 179 19.79 -19.81 25.38
CA GLU A 179 19.32 -19.77 26.77
C GLU A 179 20.42 -20.19 27.75
N ALA A 180 21.17 -21.25 27.44
CA ALA A 180 22.28 -21.70 28.27
C ALA A 180 23.37 -20.62 28.40
N ASP A 181 23.70 -19.95 27.29
CA ASP A 181 24.69 -18.87 27.28
C ASP A 181 24.20 -17.64 28.06
N PHE A 182 22.94 -17.26 27.91
CA PHE A 182 22.34 -16.18 28.68
C PHE A 182 22.28 -16.48 30.18
N THR A 183 21.89 -17.70 30.56
CA THR A 183 21.84 -18.14 31.96
C THR A 183 23.21 -18.07 32.61
N LYS A 184 24.27 -18.52 31.91
CA LYS A 184 25.65 -18.38 32.37
C LYS A 184 26.05 -16.91 32.55
N SER A 185 25.67 -16.05 31.61
CA SER A 185 25.94 -14.60 31.67
C SER A 185 25.26 -13.95 32.89
N ILE A 186 23.96 -14.20 33.11
CA ILE A 186 23.22 -13.68 34.27
C ILE A 186 23.75 -14.21 35.60
N ALA A 187 24.17 -15.48 35.65
CA ALA A 187 24.78 -16.07 36.83
C ALA A 187 26.14 -15.44 37.17
N SER A 188 26.85 -14.92 36.17
CA SER A 188 28.15 -14.24 36.35
C SER A 188 28.07 -12.77 36.73
N LEU A 189 26.87 -12.17 36.79
CA LEU A 189 26.70 -10.78 37.21
C LEU A 189 27.02 -10.64 38.71
N ASN A 190 27.86 -9.65 39.05
CA ASN A 190 28.14 -9.26 40.43
C ASN A 190 27.15 -8.20 40.91
N GLN A 191 26.91 -8.18 42.21
CA GLN A 191 25.98 -7.26 42.88
C GLN A 191 26.61 -5.87 43.18
N ASP A 192 27.85 -5.64 42.76
CA ASP A 192 28.66 -4.49 43.20
C ASP A 192 27.91 -3.15 43.14
N GLY A 193 27.66 -2.56 44.31
CA GLY A 193 27.00 -1.25 44.46
C GLY A 193 25.46 -1.27 44.40
N LEU A 194 24.81 -2.44 44.39
CA LEU A 194 23.35 -2.59 44.36
C LEU A 194 22.81 -3.28 45.63
N SER A 195 21.59 -2.92 46.05
CA SER A 195 20.88 -3.67 47.09
C SER A 195 20.44 -5.05 46.58
N ASP A 196 20.21 -6.01 47.47
CA ASP A 196 19.70 -7.35 47.11
C ASP A 196 18.39 -7.26 46.30
N ALA A 197 17.51 -6.34 46.69
CA ALA A 197 16.22 -6.14 46.06
C ALA A 197 16.35 -5.57 44.65
N ASP A 198 17.19 -4.55 44.46
CA ASP A 198 17.44 -3.95 43.14
C ASP A 198 18.09 -4.94 42.20
N PHE A 199 19.08 -5.70 42.69
CA PHE A 199 19.77 -6.71 41.90
C PHE A 199 18.84 -7.84 41.45
N ALA A 200 17.94 -8.30 42.33
CA ALA A 200 16.92 -9.28 42.00
C ALA A 200 15.94 -8.73 40.94
N GLN A 201 15.49 -7.48 41.08
CA GLN A 201 14.59 -6.84 40.12
C GLN A 201 15.24 -6.69 38.73
N ILE A 202 16.51 -6.28 38.67
CA ILE A 202 17.27 -6.19 37.41
C ILE A 202 17.37 -7.57 36.74
N LYS A 203 17.67 -8.64 37.48
CA LYS A 203 17.71 -10.00 36.92
C LYS A 203 16.36 -10.42 36.34
N VAL A 204 15.26 -10.08 37.02
CA VAL A 204 13.91 -10.36 36.53
C VAL A 204 13.64 -9.60 35.22
N GLU A 205 13.96 -8.32 35.15
CA GLU A 205 13.79 -7.50 33.94
C GLU A 205 14.65 -8.01 32.77
N LEU A 206 15.92 -8.35 33.02
CA LEU A 206 16.81 -8.91 32.02
C LEU A 206 16.28 -10.25 31.47
N ASN A 207 15.82 -11.15 32.34
CA ASN A 207 15.20 -12.41 31.93
C ASN A 207 13.97 -12.15 31.06
N GLN A 208 13.08 -11.24 31.47
CA GLN A 208 11.88 -10.89 30.69
C GLN A 208 12.23 -10.38 29.30
N ASN A 209 13.13 -9.39 29.22
CA ASN A 209 13.56 -8.81 27.96
C ASN A 209 14.23 -9.85 27.04
N PHE A 210 15.03 -10.75 27.61
CA PHE A 210 15.65 -11.85 26.88
C PHE A 210 14.62 -12.80 26.25
N TYR A 211 13.63 -13.26 27.02
CA TYR A 211 12.64 -14.20 26.49
C TYR A 211 11.66 -13.55 25.51
N VAL A 212 11.31 -12.27 25.70
CA VAL A 212 10.57 -11.49 24.69
C VAL A 212 11.36 -11.40 23.39
N GLY A 213 12.67 -11.12 23.48
CA GLY A 213 13.57 -11.10 22.32
C GLY A 213 13.69 -12.46 21.62
N LEU A 214 13.86 -13.54 22.39
CA LEU A 214 13.89 -14.91 21.85
C LEU A 214 12.59 -15.27 21.14
N LEU A 215 11.44 -14.92 21.72
CA LEU A 215 10.14 -15.22 21.14
C LEU A 215 10.00 -14.56 19.77
N ASP A 216 10.28 -13.26 19.67
CA ASP A 216 10.22 -12.57 18.38
C ASP A 216 11.24 -13.14 17.38
N GLU A 217 12.49 -13.32 17.79
CA GLU A 217 13.56 -13.83 16.91
C GLU A 217 13.22 -15.22 16.34
N PHE A 218 12.90 -16.18 17.20
CA PHE A 218 12.72 -17.57 16.77
C PHE A 218 11.40 -17.80 16.06
N SER A 219 10.33 -17.11 16.46
CA SER A 219 9.07 -17.16 15.71
C SER A 219 9.22 -16.58 14.30
N ARG A 220 9.95 -15.47 14.18
CA ARG A 220 10.28 -14.85 12.89
C ARG A 220 11.15 -15.77 12.04
N LYS A 221 12.17 -16.39 12.63
CA LYS A 221 13.08 -17.32 11.94
C LYS A 221 12.33 -18.55 11.44
N PHE A 222 11.46 -19.14 12.27
CA PHE A 222 10.63 -20.28 11.88
C PHE A 222 9.67 -19.96 10.72
N ALA A 223 9.05 -18.78 10.73
CA ALA A 223 8.20 -18.33 9.63
C ALA A 223 9.01 -18.07 8.35
N THR A 224 10.19 -17.46 8.48
CA THR A 224 11.07 -17.12 7.35
C THR A 224 11.59 -18.37 6.64
N LEU A 225 12.04 -19.38 7.39
CA LEU A 225 12.52 -20.64 6.80
C LEU A 225 11.43 -21.38 6.02
N GLN A 226 10.19 -21.40 6.53
CA GLN A 226 9.06 -21.99 5.83
C GLN A 226 8.69 -21.21 4.57
N TYR A 227 8.70 -19.88 4.64
CA TYR A 227 8.47 -18.99 3.50
C TYR A 227 9.49 -19.26 2.39
N LEU A 228 10.78 -19.28 2.72
CA LEU A 228 11.86 -19.51 1.75
C LEU A 228 11.71 -20.88 1.08
N GLU A 229 11.49 -21.95 1.84
CA GLU A 229 11.28 -23.28 1.26
C GLU A 229 10.06 -23.30 0.32
N LEU A 230 8.94 -22.65 0.67
CA LEU A 230 7.78 -22.57 -0.22
C LEU A 230 8.09 -21.77 -1.50
N ALA A 231 8.77 -20.64 -1.37
CA ALA A 231 9.10 -19.73 -2.46
C ALA A 231 10.11 -20.35 -3.44
N GLU A 232 11.14 -21.04 -2.94
CA GLU A 232 12.20 -21.66 -3.73
C GLU A 232 11.73 -22.95 -4.42
N THR A 233 10.98 -23.79 -3.72
CA THR A 233 10.59 -25.11 -4.26
C THR A 233 9.28 -25.06 -5.05
N ALA A 234 8.48 -24.00 -4.87
CA ALA A 234 7.16 -23.82 -5.45
C ALA A 234 6.29 -25.09 -5.29
N ARG A 235 6.29 -25.69 -4.08
CA ARG A 235 5.51 -26.89 -3.71
C ARG A 235 4.03 -26.56 -3.49
N PHE A 236 3.44 -25.94 -4.50
CA PHE A 236 2.02 -25.65 -4.58
C PHE A 236 1.60 -25.66 -6.05
N ARG A 237 0.35 -26.03 -6.29
CA ARG A 237 -0.28 -25.87 -7.61
C ARG A 237 -0.74 -24.44 -7.81
N GLN A 238 -1.41 -23.89 -6.79
CA GLN A 238 -1.97 -22.55 -6.86
C GLN A 238 -2.16 -21.95 -5.47
N ILE A 239 -1.80 -20.69 -5.29
CA ILE A 239 -2.13 -19.88 -4.12
C ILE A 239 -3.12 -18.81 -4.56
N THR A 240 -4.21 -18.65 -3.80
CA THR A 240 -5.24 -17.67 -4.10
C THR A 240 -5.61 -16.90 -2.86
N THR A 241 -5.88 -15.60 -3.03
CA THR A 241 -6.50 -14.78 -1.99
C THR A 241 -7.26 -13.63 -2.64
N HIS A 242 -7.97 -12.87 -1.83
CA HIS A 242 -8.60 -11.63 -2.26
C HIS A 242 -8.64 -10.65 -1.10
N TRP A 243 -8.78 -9.37 -1.43
CA TRP A 243 -8.96 -8.32 -0.45
C TRP A 243 -9.89 -7.25 -0.98
N THR A 244 -10.47 -6.52 -0.04
CA THR A 244 -11.26 -5.32 -0.31
C THR A 244 -10.62 -4.17 0.44
N THR A 245 -10.50 -3.01 -0.20
CA THR A 245 -10.03 -1.78 0.42
C THR A 245 -11.10 -0.70 0.31
N LEU A 246 -11.27 0.05 1.38
CA LEU A 246 -11.97 1.33 1.39
C LEU A 246 -10.91 2.42 1.46
N ASN A 247 -10.87 3.29 0.46
CA ASN A 247 -9.89 4.36 0.31
C ASN A 247 -10.60 5.70 0.33
N ALA A 248 -10.05 6.67 1.04
CA ALA A 248 -10.49 8.05 1.04
C ALA A 248 -9.29 8.98 0.84
N TYR A 249 -9.47 10.02 0.04
CA TYR A 249 -8.53 11.13 -0.09
C TYR A 249 -9.22 12.42 0.36
N LEU A 250 -8.60 13.08 1.33
CA LEU A 250 -9.07 14.30 1.95
C LEU A 250 -8.08 15.43 1.62
N PRO A 251 -8.46 16.42 0.80
CA PRO A 251 -7.58 17.53 0.50
C PRO A 251 -7.40 18.41 1.74
N ILE A 252 -6.14 18.67 2.08
CA ILE A 252 -5.74 19.61 3.14
C ILE A 252 -5.73 21.03 2.58
N ILE A 253 -5.34 21.19 1.31
CA ILE A 253 -5.31 22.47 0.62
C ILE A 253 -6.38 22.50 -0.48
N LEU A 254 -7.18 23.58 -0.48
CA LEU A 254 -8.15 23.86 -1.53
C LEU A 254 -7.45 24.29 -2.81
N GLN A 255 -7.87 23.70 -3.93
CA GLN A 255 -7.43 24.13 -5.25
C GLN A 255 -8.11 25.43 -5.61
N ARG A 256 -7.36 26.38 -6.17
CA ARG A 256 -7.89 27.67 -6.60
C ARG A 256 -7.73 27.79 -8.11
N PHE A 257 -8.80 28.18 -8.77
CA PHE A 257 -8.85 28.43 -10.21
C PHE A 257 -9.25 29.88 -10.45
N THR A 258 -8.53 30.55 -11.33
CA THR A 258 -8.96 31.84 -11.86
C THR A 258 -9.74 31.57 -13.13
N VAL A 259 -11.02 31.92 -13.14
CA VAL A 259 -11.94 31.64 -14.25
C VAL A 259 -12.65 32.91 -14.69
N ALA A 260 -12.95 32.99 -15.98
CA ALA A 260 -13.84 34.00 -16.56
C ALA A 260 -14.92 33.27 -17.35
N ARG A 261 -16.19 33.66 -17.21
CA ARG A 261 -17.27 33.04 -18.00
C ARG A 261 -17.10 33.30 -19.51
N SER A 262 -16.63 34.50 -19.85
CA SER A 262 -16.25 34.94 -21.18
C SER A 262 -15.21 36.06 -21.07
N ASN A 263 -14.62 36.50 -22.19
CA ASN A 263 -13.66 37.61 -22.18
C ASN A 263 -14.26 38.95 -21.71
N ALA A 264 -15.59 39.08 -21.79
CA ALA A 264 -16.34 40.27 -21.41
C ALA A 264 -16.82 40.26 -19.94
N GLN A 265 -16.51 39.21 -19.17
CA GLN A 265 -16.95 39.04 -17.78
C GLN A 265 -15.76 39.18 -16.81
N PRO A 266 -15.99 39.66 -15.58
CA PRO A 266 -14.94 39.82 -14.59
C PRO A 266 -14.37 38.47 -14.15
N LEU A 267 -13.14 38.50 -13.63
CA LEU A 267 -12.46 37.31 -13.15
C LEU A 267 -13.00 36.86 -11.80
N GLU A 268 -13.26 35.57 -11.67
CA GLU A 268 -13.67 34.95 -10.42
C GLU A 268 -12.61 33.93 -9.96
N THR A 269 -12.39 33.89 -8.64
CA THR A 269 -11.61 32.82 -8.03
C THR A 269 -12.54 31.73 -7.53
N LYS A 270 -12.51 30.56 -8.17
CA LYS A 270 -13.26 29.38 -7.75
C LYS A 270 -12.37 28.44 -6.95
N LYS A 271 -12.98 27.75 -5.99
CA LYS A 271 -12.29 26.77 -5.14
C LYS A 271 -12.83 25.38 -5.44
N SER A 272 -11.95 24.39 -5.49
CA SER A 272 -12.32 22.98 -5.61
C SER A 272 -11.78 22.18 -4.43
N TYR A 273 -12.61 21.25 -3.96
CA TYR A 273 -12.29 20.31 -2.89
C TYR A 273 -12.21 18.91 -3.51
N PRO A 274 -11.04 18.47 -4.03
CA PRO A 274 -10.92 17.21 -4.78
C PRO A 274 -11.00 15.99 -3.86
N PHE A 275 -12.11 15.83 -3.15
CA PHE A 275 -12.40 14.65 -2.33
C PHE A 275 -12.59 13.42 -3.22
N GLU A 276 -12.11 12.27 -2.77
CA GLU A 276 -12.33 10.99 -3.41
C GLU A 276 -12.65 9.92 -2.36
N LEU A 277 -13.64 9.09 -2.66
CA LEU A 277 -13.97 7.87 -1.94
C LEU A 277 -13.99 6.71 -2.94
N ALA A 278 -13.27 5.64 -2.64
CA ALA A 278 -13.17 4.47 -3.52
C ALA A 278 -13.25 3.17 -2.73
N ILE A 279 -13.94 2.19 -3.29
CA ILE A 279 -13.91 0.80 -2.86
C ILE A 279 -13.23 -0.03 -3.96
N THR A 280 -12.21 -0.79 -3.59
CA THR A 280 -11.48 -1.64 -4.53
C THR A 280 -11.52 -3.08 -4.04
N HIS A 281 -11.89 -4.02 -4.92
CA HIS A 281 -11.81 -5.44 -4.66
C HIS A 281 -10.79 -6.06 -5.61
N THR A 282 -9.79 -6.74 -5.06
CA THR A 282 -8.75 -7.40 -5.85
C THR A 282 -8.72 -8.88 -5.54
N ARG A 283 -8.62 -9.69 -6.59
CA ARG A 283 -8.35 -11.12 -6.51
C ARG A 283 -6.95 -11.40 -7.01
N PHE A 284 -6.25 -12.27 -6.29
CA PHE A 284 -4.90 -12.70 -6.56
C PHE A 284 -4.88 -14.20 -6.80
N TRP A 285 -4.18 -14.59 -7.87
CA TRP A 285 -3.87 -15.98 -8.17
C TRP A 285 -2.39 -16.09 -8.50
N GLU A 286 -1.74 -17.07 -7.92
CA GLU A 286 -0.38 -17.45 -8.31
C GLU A 286 -0.34 -18.95 -8.55
N SER A 287 0.28 -19.35 -9.65
CA SER A 287 0.59 -20.74 -9.94
C SER A 287 2.01 -20.84 -10.46
N LYS A 288 2.68 -21.94 -10.13
CA LYS A 288 4.01 -22.25 -10.67
C LYS A 288 4.05 -22.21 -12.20
N LYS A 289 2.99 -22.66 -12.88
CA LYS A 289 2.96 -22.74 -14.35
C LYS A 289 2.44 -21.47 -15.01
N MET A 290 1.44 -20.82 -14.40
CA MET A 290 0.77 -19.67 -15.01
C MET A 290 1.29 -18.32 -14.49
N GLY A 291 2.21 -18.29 -13.53
CA GLY A 291 2.69 -17.05 -12.93
C GLY A 291 1.65 -16.40 -12.01
N ARG A 292 1.67 -15.06 -11.94
CA ARG A 292 0.87 -14.26 -11.00
C ARG A 292 -0.14 -13.40 -11.76
N LEU A 293 -1.38 -13.40 -11.29
CA LEU A 293 -2.48 -12.62 -11.84
C LEU A 293 -3.15 -11.81 -10.74
N PHE A 294 -3.34 -10.53 -10.99
CA PHE A 294 -4.15 -9.61 -10.20
C PHE A 294 -5.32 -9.15 -11.05
N LEU A 295 -6.54 -9.29 -10.52
CA LEU A 295 -7.74 -8.73 -11.12
C LEU A 295 -8.39 -7.81 -10.09
N SER A 296 -8.45 -6.52 -10.41
CA SER A 296 -9.02 -5.51 -9.52
C SER A 296 -10.23 -4.85 -10.15
N PHE A 297 -11.25 -4.63 -9.33
CA PHE A 297 -12.44 -3.84 -9.64
C PHE A 297 -12.51 -2.70 -8.65
N GLU A 298 -12.64 -1.47 -9.14
CA GLU A 298 -12.77 -0.27 -8.33
C GLU A 298 -14.07 0.44 -8.69
N GLY A 299 -14.87 0.73 -7.66
CA GLY A 299 -15.96 1.71 -7.72
C GLY A 299 -15.56 2.93 -6.91
N SER A 300 -15.67 4.12 -7.49
CA SER A 300 -15.22 5.35 -6.85
C SER A 300 -16.14 6.51 -7.16
N VAL A 301 -16.09 7.51 -6.30
CA VAL A 301 -16.79 8.77 -6.47
C VAL A 301 -15.86 9.88 -6.01
N PHE A 302 -15.71 10.91 -6.85
CA PHE A 302 -14.84 12.04 -6.55
C PHE A 302 -15.47 13.35 -6.96
N LEU A 303 -15.12 14.43 -6.25
CA LEU A 303 -15.55 15.77 -6.60
C LEU A 303 -14.63 16.31 -7.69
N ASN A 304 -15.22 16.55 -8.86
CA ASN A 304 -14.55 17.02 -10.04
C ASN A 304 -15.02 18.44 -10.40
N ASN A 305 -14.39 19.04 -11.41
CA ASN A 305 -14.79 20.34 -11.92
C ASN A 305 -14.53 20.48 -13.42
N SER A 306 -15.17 21.47 -14.04
CA SER A 306 -15.07 21.69 -15.49
C SER A 306 -13.65 22.00 -15.96
N VAL A 307 -12.82 22.66 -15.15
CA VAL A 307 -11.41 22.95 -15.47
C VAL A 307 -10.58 21.67 -15.57
N LYS A 308 -10.76 20.73 -14.65
CA LYS A 308 -10.04 19.43 -14.69
C LYS A 308 -10.58 18.47 -15.74
N SER A 309 -11.88 18.51 -16.00
CA SER A 309 -12.56 17.49 -16.81
C SER A 309 -12.53 17.77 -18.30
N PHE A 310 -12.68 19.04 -18.68
CA PHE A 310 -12.84 19.43 -20.08
C PHE A 310 -11.57 20.05 -20.66
N SER A 311 -10.50 20.15 -19.86
CA SER A 311 -9.25 20.82 -20.22
C SER A 311 -9.50 22.10 -21.03
N PRO A 312 -10.36 23.03 -20.56
CA PRO A 312 -10.53 24.30 -21.26
C PRO A 312 -9.15 24.91 -21.42
N GLU A 313 -8.82 25.33 -22.64
CA GLU A 313 -7.49 25.84 -22.94
C GLU A 313 -7.13 26.93 -21.92
N ALA A 314 -6.07 26.68 -21.17
CA ALA A 314 -5.53 27.68 -20.27
C ALA A 314 -4.91 28.76 -21.16
N ILE A 315 -5.56 29.91 -21.24
CA ILE A 315 -5.03 31.02 -22.03
C ILE A 315 -4.05 31.82 -21.18
N SER A 316 -2.96 32.23 -21.82
CA SER A 316 -1.99 33.15 -21.23
C SER A 316 -2.59 34.54 -21.06
N TYR A 317 -1.95 35.34 -20.20
CA TYR A 317 -2.30 36.75 -20.05
C TYR A 317 -2.31 37.52 -21.38
N SER A 318 -1.32 37.28 -22.25
CA SER A 318 -1.24 37.94 -23.56
C SER A 318 -2.38 37.53 -24.48
N GLN A 319 -2.74 36.24 -24.51
CA GLN A 319 -3.89 35.75 -25.28
C GLN A 319 -5.20 36.34 -24.77
N TYR A 320 -5.42 36.39 -23.46
CA TYR A 320 -6.62 37.00 -22.86
C TYR A 320 -6.71 38.50 -23.15
N LYS A 321 -5.58 39.23 -23.06
CA LYS A 321 -5.53 40.65 -23.42
C LYS A 321 -5.85 40.86 -24.90
N ASN A 322 -5.22 40.08 -25.78
CA ASN A 322 -5.36 40.22 -27.22
C ASN A 322 -6.76 39.80 -27.71
N SER A 323 -7.48 38.96 -26.96
CA SER A 323 -8.86 38.56 -27.24
C SER A 323 -9.92 39.49 -26.64
N GLY A 324 -9.53 40.68 -26.18
CA GLY A 324 -10.44 41.71 -25.66
C GLY A 324 -10.86 41.51 -24.20
N GLY A 325 -10.05 40.83 -23.39
CA GLY A 325 -10.31 40.58 -21.97
C GLY A 325 -10.49 41.86 -21.15
N LEU A 326 -11.57 41.91 -20.36
CA LEU A 326 -11.97 43.12 -19.63
C LEU A 326 -11.11 43.41 -18.39
N ASP A 327 -10.56 42.38 -17.74
CA ASP A 327 -9.88 42.48 -16.43
C ASP A 327 -8.37 42.18 -16.50
N THR A 328 -7.67 42.86 -17.41
CA THR A 328 -6.22 42.65 -17.63
C THR A 328 -5.36 43.23 -16.50
N LEU A 329 -5.80 44.29 -15.82
CA LEU A 329 -5.09 44.90 -14.69
C LEU A 329 -4.98 43.93 -13.51
N THR A 330 -6.07 43.24 -13.15
CA THR A 330 -6.08 42.27 -12.03
C THR A 330 -5.18 41.07 -12.31
N LEU A 331 -5.13 40.56 -13.54
CA LEU A 331 -4.22 39.45 -13.92
C LEU A 331 -2.76 39.84 -13.80
N LYS A 332 -2.40 41.05 -14.25
CA LYS A 332 -1.04 41.57 -14.18
C LYS A 332 -0.61 41.81 -12.73
N GLN A 333 -1.50 42.35 -11.88
CA GLN A 333 -1.24 42.55 -10.46
C GLN A 333 -1.12 41.23 -9.67
N ARG A 334 -1.94 40.23 -10.01
CA ARG A 334 -1.93 38.92 -9.33
C ARG A 334 -0.92 37.92 -9.90
N ASN A 335 -0.14 38.30 -10.91
CA ASN A 335 0.82 37.43 -11.60
C ASN A 335 0.22 36.06 -11.98
N THR A 336 -1.02 36.06 -12.48
CA THR A 336 -1.76 34.83 -12.76
C THR A 336 -1.23 34.21 -14.06
N ARG A 337 -0.67 33.00 -13.98
CA ARG A 337 -0.02 32.32 -15.11
C ARG A 337 -0.99 31.54 -15.99
N SER A 338 -2.13 31.11 -15.45
CA SER A 338 -3.15 30.33 -16.15
C SER A 338 -4.54 30.89 -15.86
N LEU A 339 -5.28 31.20 -16.92
CA LEU A 339 -6.67 31.64 -16.88
C LEU A 339 -7.53 30.66 -17.67
N PHE A 340 -8.69 30.30 -17.12
CA PHE A 340 -9.65 29.46 -17.82
C PHE A 340 -10.87 30.27 -18.24
N VAL A 341 -11.21 30.23 -19.52
CA VAL A 341 -12.41 30.88 -20.05
C VAL A 341 -13.50 29.84 -20.31
N GLY A 342 -14.66 30.04 -19.69
CA GLY A 342 -15.83 29.17 -19.80
C GLY A 342 -16.60 29.03 -18.48
N ASP A 343 -17.70 28.28 -18.52
CA ASP A 343 -18.53 28.04 -17.35
C ASP A 343 -17.80 27.13 -16.33
N TYR A 344 -17.61 27.65 -15.12
CA TYR A 344 -17.10 26.85 -14.00
C TYR A 344 -18.22 26.13 -13.28
N ALA A 345 -18.14 24.80 -13.23
CA ALA A 345 -19.03 23.97 -12.43
C ALA A 345 -18.22 22.93 -11.66
N SER A 346 -18.62 22.67 -10.41
CA SER A 346 -18.18 21.52 -9.63
C SER A 346 -19.27 20.46 -9.66
N PHE A 347 -18.89 19.20 -9.82
CA PHE A 347 -19.82 18.09 -9.95
C PHE A 347 -19.20 16.81 -9.39
N LEU A 348 -20.06 15.90 -8.97
CA LEU A 348 -19.65 14.59 -8.52
C LEU A 348 -19.47 13.67 -9.73
N THR A 349 -18.36 12.94 -9.78
CA THR A 349 -18.08 11.98 -10.85
C THR A 349 -17.98 10.57 -10.27
N PRO A 350 -19.00 9.73 -10.46
CA PRO A 350 -18.87 8.29 -10.28
C PRO A 350 -17.92 7.72 -11.32
N ARG A 351 -17.13 6.72 -10.92
CA ARG A 351 -16.15 6.05 -11.79
C ARG A 351 -16.06 4.58 -11.45
N ALA A 352 -16.07 3.75 -12.50
CA ALA A 352 -15.81 2.33 -12.44
C ALA A 352 -14.50 2.02 -13.18
N LYS A 353 -13.62 1.22 -12.57
CA LYS A 353 -12.34 0.82 -13.16
C LYS A 353 -12.11 -0.67 -12.99
N ILE A 354 -11.68 -1.33 -14.05
CA ILE A 354 -11.16 -2.69 -14.02
C ILE A 354 -9.67 -2.65 -14.34
N ASN A 355 -8.86 -3.40 -13.61
CA ASN A 355 -7.42 -3.50 -13.82
C ASN A 355 -6.99 -4.98 -13.80
N VAL A 356 -6.21 -5.38 -14.78
CA VAL A 356 -5.63 -6.71 -14.90
C VAL A 356 -4.12 -6.57 -14.93
N VAL A 357 -3.41 -7.31 -14.09
CA VAL A 357 -1.95 -7.34 -14.06
C VAL A 357 -1.48 -8.78 -14.06
N TYR A 358 -0.59 -9.09 -14.97
CA TYR A 358 -0.08 -10.44 -15.18
C TYR A 358 1.44 -10.45 -15.18
N TYR A 359 2.04 -11.31 -14.36
CA TYR A 359 3.46 -11.66 -14.44
C TYR A 359 3.59 -13.12 -14.86
N PRO A 360 4.27 -13.43 -15.97
CA PRO A 360 4.64 -14.80 -16.32
C PRO A 360 5.36 -15.51 -15.16
N ALA A 361 5.32 -16.84 -15.17
CA ALA A 361 6.05 -17.65 -14.18
C ALA A 361 7.52 -17.23 -14.12
N GLU A 362 8.04 -17.06 -12.91
CA GLU A 362 9.43 -16.65 -12.63
C GLU A 362 9.84 -15.27 -13.19
N SER A 363 8.91 -14.53 -13.82
CA SER A 363 9.20 -13.22 -14.39
C SER A 363 9.00 -12.09 -13.38
N HIS A 364 9.88 -11.10 -13.49
CA HIS A 364 9.77 -9.80 -12.80
C HIS A 364 9.25 -8.70 -13.71
N ILE A 365 8.98 -9.03 -14.97
CA ILE A 365 8.37 -8.15 -15.97
C ILE A 365 6.98 -8.69 -16.27
N GLY A 366 5.97 -7.84 -16.18
CA GLY A 366 4.58 -8.19 -16.40
C GLY A 366 3.94 -7.38 -17.52
N LEU A 367 2.62 -7.55 -17.63
CA LEU A 367 1.74 -6.77 -18.48
C LEU A 367 0.55 -6.31 -17.64
N SER A 368 0.18 -5.05 -17.77
CA SER A 368 -1.02 -4.49 -17.15
C SER A 368 -1.96 -3.92 -18.21
N SER A 369 -3.27 -3.99 -17.94
CA SER A 369 -4.29 -3.34 -18.74
C SER A 369 -5.41 -2.87 -17.81
N SER A 370 -5.84 -1.62 -17.97
CA SER A 370 -6.92 -1.06 -17.19
C SER A 370 -7.90 -0.29 -18.06
N LEU A 371 -9.18 -0.45 -17.78
CA LEU A 371 -10.27 0.27 -18.43
C LEU A 371 -11.05 1.02 -17.36
N GLU A 372 -11.29 2.30 -17.59
CA GLU A 372 -11.89 3.21 -16.63
C GLU A 372 -13.03 4.00 -17.29
N GLN A 373 -14.25 3.83 -16.78
CA GLN A 373 -15.43 4.57 -17.22
C GLN A 373 -15.79 5.60 -16.16
N ASN A 374 -15.75 6.88 -16.53
CA ASN A 374 -16.33 7.96 -15.74
C ASN A 374 -17.82 8.10 -16.09
N MET A 375 -18.66 8.61 -15.18
CA MET A 375 -20.10 8.73 -15.38
C MET A 375 -20.63 10.11 -14.95
N GLY A 376 -21.80 10.48 -15.47
CA GLY A 376 -22.43 11.77 -15.19
C GLY A 376 -21.95 12.88 -16.13
N THR A 377 -21.72 14.07 -15.60
CA THR A 377 -21.28 15.25 -16.37
C THR A 377 -19.95 15.01 -17.10
N TYR A 378 -19.08 14.19 -16.52
CA TYR A 378 -17.85 13.69 -17.16
C TYR A 378 -17.99 12.18 -17.36
N HIS A 379 -18.12 11.75 -18.62
CA HIS A 379 -18.39 10.36 -19.01
C HIS A 379 -17.30 9.75 -19.93
N ALA A 380 -16.04 10.16 -19.74
CA ALA A 380 -14.93 9.65 -20.55
C ALA A 380 -14.63 8.17 -20.24
N LEU A 381 -14.36 7.41 -21.30
CA LEU A 381 -13.79 6.07 -21.24
C LEU A 381 -12.28 6.15 -21.48
N ASN A 382 -11.49 5.76 -20.48
CA ASN A 382 -10.04 5.77 -20.54
C ASN A 382 -9.52 4.33 -20.56
N TRP A 383 -8.46 4.10 -21.34
CA TRP A 383 -7.76 2.83 -21.40
C TRP A 383 -6.29 3.03 -21.13
N ALA A 384 -5.67 2.14 -20.39
CA ALA A 384 -4.21 2.14 -20.21
C ALA A 384 -3.67 0.72 -20.35
N ILE A 385 -2.52 0.60 -21.01
CA ILE A 385 -1.71 -0.62 -21.06
C ILE A 385 -0.36 -0.29 -20.46
N GLY A 386 0.22 -1.21 -19.70
CA GLY A 386 1.53 -1.00 -19.12
C GLY A 386 2.40 -2.25 -19.03
N ILE A 387 3.65 -2.00 -18.69
CA ILE A 387 4.68 -3.00 -18.44
C ILE A 387 5.19 -2.76 -17.02
N PRO A 388 4.64 -3.46 -16.01
CA PRO A 388 5.15 -3.39 -14.66
C PRO A 388 6.43 -4.23 -14.52
N ILE A 389 7.42 -3.69 -13.82
CA ILE A 389 8.75 -4.26 -13.60
C ILE A 389 9.06 -4.22 -12.11
N VAL A 390 9.48 -5.34 -11.56
CA VAL A 390 9.83 -5.49 -10.15
C VAL A 390 11.34 -5.60 -10.03
N LEU A 391 11.96 -4.67 -9.31
CA LEU A 391 13.34 -4.83 -8.88
C LEU A 391 13.36 -5.63 -7.59
N ILE A 392 14.21 -6.65 -7.56
CA ILE A 392 14.37 -7.55 -6.43
C ILE A 392 15.73 -7.29 -5.78
N ASP A 393 15.75 -7.29 -4.45
CA ASP A 393 16.98 -7.17 -3.68
C ASP A 393 17.78 -8.49 -3.62
N LYS A 394 18.92 -8.46 -2.93
CA LYS A 394 19.80 -9.65 -2.78
C LYS A 394 19.14 -10.80 -2.01
N VAL A 395 18.05 -10.55 -1.28
CA VAL A 395 17.34 -11.56 -0.49
C VAL A 395 16.05 -12.03 -1.16
N GLY A 396 15.83 -11.66 -2.42
CA GLY A 396 14.68 -12.10 -3.21
C GLY A 396 13.41 -11.28 -3.00
N ALA A 397 13.45 -10.19 -2.22
CA ALA A 397 12.30 -9.36 -1.91
C ALA A 397 12.14 -8.15 -2.85
N PRO A 398 10.91 -7.68 -3.13
CA PRO A 398 10.67 -6.45 -3.90
C PRO A 398 11.33 -5.23 -3.26
N ALA A 399 12.28 -4.64 -3.98
CA ALA A 399 12.97 -3.41 -3.60
C ALA A 399 12.29 -2.17 -4.17
N ALA A 400 11.81 -2.26 -5.42
CA ALA A 400 11.08 -1.19 -6.10
C ALA A 400 10.22 -1.76 -7.21
N ASN A 401 9.11 -1.09 -7.52
CA ASN A 401 8.24 -1.40 -8.65
C ASN A 401 8.22 -0.22 -9.60
N PHE A 402 8.34 -0.48 -10.89
CA PHE A 402 8.21 0.48 -11.97
C PHE A 402 7.07 0.08 -12.86
N GLU A 403 6.33 1.01 -13.42
CA GLU A 403 5.35 0.70 -14.47
C GLU A 403 5.40 1.77 -15.54
N PHE A 404 5.75 1.38 -16.76
CA PHE A 404 5.62 2.22 -17.94
C PHE A 404 4.23 2.00 -18.52
N GLN A 405 3.46 3.06 -18.72
CA GLN A 405 2.09 2.97 -19.21
C GLN A 405 1.88 3.85 -20.45
N LEU A 406 1.14 3.31 -21.40
CA LEU A 406 0.50 4.04 -22.49
C LEU A 406 -0.96 4.26 -22.10
N ASN A 407 -1.36 5.51 -22.00
CA ASN A 407 -2.70 5.91 -21.58
C ASN A 407 -3.43 6.57 -22.74
N TYR A 408 -4.59 6.03 -23.09
CA TYR A 408 -5.53 6.58 -24.06
C TYR A 408 -6.70 7.22 -23.29
N SER A 409 -6.81 8.54 -23.37
CA SER A 409 -7.88 9.29 -22.73
C SER A 409 -9.06 9.48 -23.68
N ASP A 410 -10.30 9.33 -23.19
CA ASP A 410 -11.52 9.49 -23.98
C ASP A 410 -11.49 8.70 -25.32
N ILE A 411 -11.42 7.38 -25.26
CA ILE A 411 -11.38 6.53 -26.46
C ILE A 411 -12.69 6.58 -27.26
N THR A 412 -13.78 7.02 -26.64
CA THR A 412 -15.11 7.16 -27.25
C THR A 412 -15.32 8.46 -28.03
N HIS A 413 -14.37 9.39 -28.00
CA HIS A 413 -14.44 10.67 -28.72
C HIS A 413 -15.62 11.57 -28.28
N THR A 414 -16.10 11.40 -27.06
CA THR A 414 -17.30 12.11 -26.60
C THR A 414 -16.97 13.49 -26.02
N PHE A 415 -15.76 13.71 -25.51
CA PHE A 415 -15.36 14.97 -24.87
C PHE A 415 -14.28 15.74 -25.61
N LEU A 416 -13.39 15.04 -26.31
CA LEU A 416 -12.27 15.66 -27.03
C LEU A 416 -12.49 15.57 -28.55
N SER A 417 -13.69 15.89 -29.02
CA SER A 417 -14.16 15.65 -30.41
C SER A 417 -13.32 16.30 -31.53
N GLY A 418 -12.46 17.28 -31.21
CA GLY A 418 -11.50 17.89 -32.14
C GLY A 418 -10.04 17.43 -31.99
N ARG A 419 -9.73 16.53 -31.05
CA ARG A 419 -8.38 16.03 -30.80
C ARG A 419 -8.10 14.74 -31.55
N THR A 420 -6.91 14.64 -32.12
CA THR A 420 -6.44 13.44 -32.80
C THR A 420 -6.19 12.31 -31.81
N THR A 421 -6.03 11.07 -32.30
CA THR A 421 -5.63 9.92 -31.49
C THR A 421 -4.29 10.16 -30.78
N ALA A 422 -3.37 10.90 -31.41
CA ALA A 422 -2.07 11.24 -30.83
C ALA A 422 -2.20 12.18 -29.63
N ASP A 423 -3.12 13.16 -29.70
CA ASP A 423 -3.36 14.13 -28.62
C ASP A 423 -4.02 13.52 -27.38
N ARG A 424 -4.50 12.27 -27.50
CA ARG A 424 -5.16 11.50 -26.44
C ARG A 424 -4.28 10.42 -25.85
N LEU A 425 -3.15 10.14 -26.51
CA LEU A 425 -2.14 9.22 -26.04
C LEU A 425 -1.16 9.97 -25.14
N SER A 426 -0.90 9.40 -23.96
CA SER A 426 0.14 9.90 -23.06
C SER A 426 0.95 8.75 -22.47
N VAL A 427 2.23 9.00 -22.25
CA VAL A 427 3.13 8.06 -21.59
C VAL A 427 3.23 8.45 -20.12
N SER A 428 3.13 7.48 -19.23
CA SER A 428 3.41 7.70 -17.81
C SER A 428 4.36 6.66 -17.25
N LEU A 429 5.06 7.08 -16.20
CA LEU A 429 5.93 6.26 -15.39
C LEU A 429 5.40 6.29 -13.96
N THR A 430 5.28 5.11 -13.39
CA THR A 430 5.00 4.94 -11.98
C THR A 430 6.20 4.30 -11.31
N VAL A 431 6.54 4.76 -10.11
CA VAL A 431 7.59 4.21 -9.27
C VAL A 431 7.02 4.01 -7.88
N ALA A 432 7.18 2.82 -7.31
CA ALA A 432 6.84 2.58 -5.91
C ALA A 432 7.98 1.89 -5.18
N VAL A 433 8.25 2.36 -3.97
CA VAL A 433 9.33 1.85 -3.12
C VAL A 433 8.73 1.44 -1.78
N PRO A 434 8.63 0.13 -1.50
CA PRO A 434 8.26 -0.37 -0.19
C PRO A 434 9.43 -0.31 0.79
N PHE A 435 9.16 0.01 2.05
CA PHE A 435 10.15 0.02 3.14
C PHE A 435 9.59 -0.71 4.37
N SER A 436 10.38 -1.65 4.90
CA SER A 436 10.09 -2.42 6.14
C SER A 436 8.81 -3.26 6.09
N LYS A 437 8.87 -4.58 5.93
CA LYS A 437 7.66 -5.45 5.89
C LYS A 437 6.86 -5.35 7.22
N ILE A 438 5.52 -5.23 7.18
CA ILE A 438 4.66 -5.13 8.40
C ILE A 438 4.60 -6.41 9.23
N ILE A 439 5.08 -7.51 8.69
CA ILE A 439 5.03 -8.83 9.32
C ILE A 439 6.23 -9.02 10.26
N TYR A 440 7.06 -7.98 10.37
CA TYR A 440 8.20 -7.87 11.27
C TYR A 440 8.01 -6.69 12.22
#